data_AF-F1Z0P3-F1
#
_entry.id   AF-F1Z0P3-F1
#
_cell.length_a   1.000
_cell.length_b   1.000
_cell.length_c   1.000
_cell.angle_alpha   90.00
_cell.angle_beta   90.00
_cell.angle_gamma   90.00
#
_symmetry.space_group_name_H-M   'P 1'
#
loop_
_entity.id
_entity.type
_entity.pdbx_description
1 polymer ?
#
loop_
_entity_poly.entity_id
_entity_poly.type
_entity_poly.pdbx_seq_one_letter_code
_entity_poly.pdbx_strand_id
1 'polypeptide(L)'
;MVKMKYFDKYVEMVESGLIPVSIPTKLEIERIKRFKKQYIFKQDEADKRIKFIEEECSNTKGQSGKLKLALPQKVWLESAWGFYHEALVTKTNHDTLEEYQITEERRLIHEVPIIVPRGTGKTTLGSAIGEVGQIIDGEYGADIQLLAYSREQAGFLFNASRAMLSNEDSLLYYMREADVIRSTKQGILYETTNSLMSIKTSDYESLDGTNAHYNIFDEVHTYDDDFIKVVNDGSSRKRKNWMTWYISTNGTKRDKLFDRYYSYWMDVLTGKVTNDSVMPWIYKLDDVSEINNPDLWMKAMPLLGITTEKETIAQDIESSRNDPAKQAELMAKTFNLPINNYLAYFTNDECKGWIDKFDASLFKGDEDKTARCVLGADLSDVNDICSISFMIVNGEERQYINKKYMPRQTIDSLPRDQQLKYLEWETKGLLHIHELDYNDQRYIFDNLREFMNEQHILPIAVGYDRWNAKELVRLFNDYYGDICYDVPQTVKNLSSHLKVYKEKAKMGKIIFDDEVSTWNHSNVMVKVDANGNIFPNKAKAKDKIDVFASQLDAFIVYEQHREDLAYYYE
;
A
#
# COMPACT_ATOMS: atom_id res chain seq x y z
N MET A 1 -26.22 22.67 18.96
CA MET A 1 -25.80 21.58 18.06
C MET A 1 -26.51 20.31 18.51
N VAL A 2 -26.99 19.47 17.59
CA VAL A 2 -27.61 18.19 17.96
C VAL A 2 -26.62 17.33 18.74
N LYS A 3 -27.05 16.57 19.74
CA LYS A 3 -26.17 15.68 20.51
C LYS A 3 -26.20 14.29 19.89
N MET A 4 -25.02 13.72 19.62
CA MET A 4 -24.86 12.36 19.13
C MET A 4 -24.23 11.51 20.23
N LYS A 5 -24.81 10.36 20.55
CA LYS A 5 -24.44 9.56 21.73
C LYS A 5 -23.03 8.97 21.64
N TYR A 6 -22.67 8.42 20.50
CA TYR A 6 -21.38 7.73 20.32
C TYR A 6 -20.33 8.63 19.69
N PHE A 7 -20.70 9.41 18.68
CA PHE A 7 -19.82 10.33 17.97
C PHE A 7 -19.25 11.41 18.90
N ASP A 8 -20.09 12.05 19.74
CA ASP A 8 -19.58 13.11 20.62
C ASP A 8 -18.58 12.57 21.65
N LYS A 9 -18.83 11.35 22.17
CA LYS A 9 -17.90 10.65 23.05
C LYS A 9 -16.58 10.32 22.34
N TYR A 10 -16.64 9.87 21.08
CA TYR A 10 -15.45 9.56 20.30
C TYR A 10 -14.64 10.82 20.00
N VAL A 11 -15.30 11.92 19.62
CA VAL A 11 -14.65 13.23 19.38
C VAL A 11 -13.96 13.74 20.64
N GLU A 12 -14.58 13.64 21.82
CA GLU A 12 -13.95 14.01 23.09
C GLU A 12 -12.65 13.22 23.36
N MET A 13 -12.65 11.91 23.05
CA MET A 13 -11.47 11.06 23.17
C MET A 13 -10.37 11.42 22.15
N VAL A 14 -10.75 11.86 20.95
CA VAL A 14 -9.81 12.33 19.93
C VAL A 14 -9.21 13.68 20.32
N GLU A 15 -10.04 14.64 20.75
CA GLU A 15 -9.62 15.99 21.12
C GLU A 15 -8.76 16.02 22.39
N SER A 16 -8.99 15.09 23.33
CA SER A 16 -8.13 14.91 24.50
C SER A 16 -6.80 14.20 24.20
N GLY A 17 -6.61 13.68 22.99
CA GLY A 17 -5.41 12.92 22.59
C GLY A 17 -5.39 11.48 23.06
N LEU A 18 -6.48 10.98 23.67
CA LEU A 18 -6.59 9.58 24.10
C LEU A 18 -6.65 8.61 22.91
N ILE A 19 -7.30 9.01 21.82
CA ILE A 19 -7.39 8.22 20.59
C ILE A 19 -6.71 8.99 19.46
N PRO A 20 -5.55 8.53 18.95
CA PRO A 20 -4.96 9.11 17.77
C PRO A 20 -5.76 8.68 16.53
N VAL A 21 -5.99 9.61 15.62
CA VAL A 21 -6.72 9.37 14.37
C VAL A 21 -5.90 9.83 13.17
N SER A 22 -6.11 9.17 12.04
CA SER A 22 -5.49 9.54 10.77
C SER A 22 -6.09 10.82 10.19
N ILE A 23 -5.40 11.44 9.23
CA ILE A 23 -5.88 12.63 8.52
C ILE A 23 -7.27 12.38 7.89
N PRO A 24 -7.51 11.30 7.11
CA PRO A 24 -8.84 11.01 6.57
C PRO A 24 -9.93 10.91 7.64
N THR A 25 -9.66 10.19 8.75
CA THR A 25 -10.62 10.05 9.86
C THR A 25 -10.94 11.40 10.50
N LYS A 26 -9.94 12.27 10.65
CA LYS A 26 -10.12 13.62 11.20
C LYS A 26 -10.96 14.49 10.27
N LEU A 27 -10.77 14.41 8.95
CA LEU A 27 -11.60 15.11 7.98
C LEU A 27 -13.05 14.67 8.06
N GLU A 28 -13.32 13.38 8.25
CA GLU A 28 -14.69 12.89 8.39
C GLU A 28 -15.36 13.36 9.67
N ILE A 29 -14.62 13.41 10.78
CA ILE A 29 -15.10 14.02 12.03
C ILE A 29 -15.55 15.47 11.80
N GLU A 30 -14.76 16.26 11.07
CA GLU A 30 -15.13 17.65 10.75
C GLU A 30 -16.34 17.73 9.82
N ARG A 31 -16.49 16.81 8.85
CA ARG A 31 -17.70 16.71 8.02
C ARG A 31 -18.95 16.42 8.85
N ILE A 32 -18.88 15.49 9.81
CA ILE A 32 -20.00 15.17 10.70
C ILE A 32 -20.32 16.37 11.62
N LYS A 33 -19.31 17.06 12.16
CA LYS A 33 -19.53 18.31 12.94
C LYS A 33 -20.28 19.38 12.12
N ARG A 34 -20.04 19.46 10.80
CA ARG A 34 -20.84 20.29 9.88
C ARG A 34 -22.26 19.75 9.71
N PHE A 35 -22.43 18.44 9.50
CA PHE A 35 -23.75 17.82 9.36
C PHE A 35 -24.68 18.09 10.54
N LYS A 36 -24.15 18.03 11.76
CA LYS A 36 -24.88 18.37 13.00
C LYS A 36 -25.45 19.79 13.04
N LYS A 37 -25.02 20.68 12.14
CA LYS A 37 -25.50 22.06 12.01
C LYS A 37 -26.45 22.24 10.82
N GLN A 38 -26.44 21.33 9.85
CA GLN A 38 -27.12 21.48 8.55
C GLN A 38 -28.30 20.52 8.38
N TYR A 39 -28.24 19.35 9.01
CA TYR A 39 -29.18 18.26 8.77
C TYR A 39 -29.92 17.86 10.05
N ILE A 40 -31.04 17.18 9.85
CA ILE A 40 -31.84 16.60 10.93
C ILE A 40 -31.12 15.34 11.39
N PHE A 41 -30.86 15.21 12.69
CA PHE A 41 -30.27 14.01 13.26
C PHE A 41 -31.22 13.33 14.25
N LYS A 42 -31.43 12.03 14.06
CA LYS A 42 -32.36 11.20 14.84
C LYS A 42 -31.59 10.10 15.56
N GLN A 43 -31.29 10.32 16.84
CA GLN A 43 -30.57 9.34 17.66
C GLN A 43 -31.32 8.01 17.77
N ASP A 44 -32.65 8.04 17.92
CA ASP A 44 -33.45 6.83 18.09
C ASP A 44 -33.40 5.91 16.85
N GLU A 45 -33.26 6.50 15.66
CA GLU A 45 -33.07 5.74 14.43
C GLU A 45 -31.71 5.01 14.42
N ALA A 46 -30.65 5.64 14.89
CA ALA A 46 -29.36 4.96 15.04
C ALA A 46 -29.40 3.89 16.16
N ASP A 47 -29.93 4.26 17.33
CA ASP A 47 -29.91 3.43 18.54
C ASP A 47 -30.71 2.14 18.35
N LYS A 48 -31.88 2.16 17.69
CA LYS A 48 -32.66 0.93 17.45
C LYS A 48 -31.91 -0.10 16.61
N ARG A 49 -31.13 0.36 15.62
CA ARG A 49 -30.35 -0.50 14.72
C ARG A 49 -29.09 -1.04 15.41
N ILE A 50 -28.38 -0.18 16.13
CA ILE A 50 -27.21 -0.58 16.93
C ILE A 50 -27.62 -1.57 18.02
N LYS A 51 -28.73 -1.32 18.70
CA LYS A 51 -29.27 -2.20 19.74
C LYS A 51 -29.63 -3.58 19.18
N PHE A 52 -30.31 -3.64 18.04
CA PHE A 52 -30.59 -4.91 17.36
C PHE A 52 -29.30 -5.69 17.06
N ILE A 53 -28.25 -5.03 16.59
CA ILE A 53 -26.97 -5.72 16.34
C ILE A 53 -26.39 -6.28 17.64
N GLU A 54 -26.34 -5.51 18.73
CA GLU A 54 -25.73 -5.96 19.99
C GLU A 54 -26.58 -6.99 20.75
N GLU A 55 -27.90 -6.98 20.58
CA GLU A 55 -28.82 -7.87 21.28
C GLU A 55 -29.11 -9.15 20.51
N GLU A 56 -29.16 -9.08 19.17
CA GLU A 56 -29.66 -10.18 18.33
C GLU A 56 -28.59 -10.81 17.43
N CYS A 57 -27.60 -10.03 16.98
CA CYS A 57 -26.53 -10.60 16.16
C CYS A 57 -25.46 -11.26 17.03
N SER A 58 -24.79 -12.27 16.49
CA SER A 58 -23.76 -13.05 17.19
C SER A 58 -22.48 -13.19 16.37
N ASN A 59 -21.37 -13.43 17.06
CA ASN A 59 -20.12 -13.79 16.42
C ASN A 59 -20.24 -15.19 15.79
N THR A 60 -19.88 -15.28 14.52
CA THR A 60 -20.03 -16.52 13.73
C THR A 60 -18.74 -17.32 13.60
N LYS A 61 -17.61 -16.70 13.93
CA LYS A 61 -16.26 -17.29 13.97
C LYS A 61 -15.48 -16.69 15.14
N GLY A 62 -14.69 -17.50 15.83
CA GLY A 62 -13.92 -17.06 17.01
C GLY A 62 -14.71 -17.23 18.32
N GLN A 63 -14.69 -16.20 19.17
CA GLN A 63 -15.35 -16.26 20.48
C GLN A 63 -16.88 -16.24 20.33
N SER A 64 -17.53 -17.31 20.80
CA SER A 64 -18.99 -17.43 20.81
C SER A 64 -19.64 -16.35 21.67
N GLY A 65 -20.82 -15.87 21.26
CA GLY A 65 -21.62 -14.90 21.98
C GLY A 65 -22.14 -13.76 21.11
N LYS A 66 -22.84 -12.81 21.76
CA LYS A 66 -23.42 -11.64 21.09
C LYS A 66 -22.34 -10.75 20.46
N LEU A 67 -22.67 -10.16 19.32
CA LEU A 67 -21.78 -9.25 18.60
C LEU A 67 -21.70 -7.91 19.35
N LYS A 68 -20.65 -7.75 20.18
CA LYS A 68 -20.42 -6.51 20.92
C LYS A 68 -19.69 -5.50 20.05
N LEU A 69 -20.32 -4.35 19.79
CA LEU A 69 -19.74 -3.31 18.96
C LEU A 69 -18.77 -2.43 19.77
N ALA A 70 -17.58 -2.20 19.22
CA ALA A 70 -16.64 -1.22 19.73
C ALA A 70 -17.13 0.22 19.47
N LEU A 71 -16.57 1.19 20.20
CA LEU A 71 -16.96 2.60 20.02
C LEU A 71 -16.82 3.10 18.57
N PRO A 72 -15.70 2.85 17.85
CA PRO A 72 -15.60 3.27 16.43
C PRO A 72 -16.69 2.66 15.56
N GLN A 73 -17.03 1.39 15.75
CA GLN A 73 -18.13 0.74 15.01
C GLN A 73 -19.47 1.43 15.28
N LYS A 74 -19.77 1.76 16.54
CA LYS A 74 -20.99 2.50 16.89
C LYS A 74 -21.02 3.88 16.25
N VAL A 75 -19.88 4.57 16.13
CA VAL A 75 -19.76 5.85 15.44
C VAL A 75 -20.06 5.71 13.95
N TRP A 76 -19.51 4.69 13.27
CA TRP A 76 -19.79 4.43 11.86
C TRP A 76 -21.29 4.26 11.63
N LEU A 77 -21.92 3.39 12.42
CA LEU A 77 -23.34 3.08 12.33
C LEU A 77 -24.25 4.27 12.69
N GLU A 78 -23.91 5.01 13.76
CA GLU A 78 -24.66 6.20 14.18
C GLU A 78 -24.63 7.30 13.14
N SER A 79 -23.44 7.56 12.57
CA SER A 79 -23.28 8.54 11.49
C SER A 79 -24.00 8.13 10.19
N ALA A 80 -24.02 6.84 9.87
CA ALA A 80 -24.67 6.33 8.66
C ALA A 80 -26.21 6.37 8.72
N TRP A 81 -26.80 6.01 9.86
CA TRP A 81 -28.26 5.87 9.97
C TRP A 81 -28.99 7.08 10.53
N GLY A 82 -28.29 7.98 11.23
CA GLY A 82 -28.94 9.03 12.01
C GLY A 82 -29.25 10.32 11.26
N PHE A 83 -28.65 10.60 10.10
CA PHE A 83 -28.84 11.87 9.38
C PHE A 83 -29.94 11.82 8.32
N TYR A 84 -30.76 12.85 8.30
CA TYR A 84 -31.91 13.04 7.42
C TYR A 84 -31.96 14.48 6.89
N HIS A 85 -32.61 14.67 5.74
CA HIS A 85 -32.90 15.98 5.17
C HIS A 85 -34.31 16.05 4.62
N GLU A 86 -34.85 17.26 4.52
CA GLU A 86 -36.10 17.50 3.80
C GLU A 86 -35.79 17.62 2.29
N ALA A 87 -36.56 16.89 1.49
CA ALA A 87 -36.48 16.91 0.04
C ALA A 87 -37.80 17.42 -0.54
N LEU A 88 -37.74 18.43 -1.40
CA LEU A 88 -38.88 18.85 -2.20
C LEU A 88 -38.99 17.92 -3.41
N VAL A 89 -40.14 17.26 -3.56
CA VAL A 89 -40.37 16.22 -4.55
C VAL A 89 -41.59 16.57 -5.36
N THR A 90 -41.42 16.65 -6.69
CA THR A 90 -42.55 16.71 -7.62
C THR A 90 -43.13 15.31 -7.79
N LYS A 91 -44.42 15.18 -7.54
CA LYS A 91 -45.21 13.98 -7.81
C LYS A 91 -46.25 14.30 -8.86
N THR A 92 -46.70 13.26 -9.54
CA THR A 92 -47.78 13.34 -10.52
C THR A 92 -49.00 12.65 -9.94
N ASN A 93 -50.14 13.34 -9.91
CA ASN A 93 -51.39 12.72 -9.53
C ASN A 93 -51.74 11.60 -10.53
N HIS A 94 -52.10 10.41 -10.02
CA HIS A 94 -52.34 9.24 -10.86
C HIS A 94 -53.54 9.39 -11.80
N ASP A 95 -54.56 10.15 -11.39
CA ASP A 95 -55.81 10.30 -12.15
C ASP A 95 -55.79 11.54 -13.04
N THR A 96 -55.26 12.66 -12.53
CA THR A 96 -55.27 13.95 -13.27
C THR A 96 -54.01 14.19 -14.09
N LEU A 97 -52.93 13.44 -13.83
CA LEU A 97 -51.59 13.66 -14.39
C LEU A 97 -50.99 15.04 -14.08
N GLU A 98 -51.59 15.79 -13.16
CA GLU A 98 -51.09 17.08 -12.74
C GLU A 98 -49.93 16.92 -11.75
N GLU A 99 -48.91 17.74 -11.92
CA GLU A 99 -47.77 17.80 -11.01
C GLU A 99 -48.13 18.57 -9.74
N TYR A 100 -47.71 18.03 -8.59
CA TYR A 100 -47.79 18.70 -7.31
C TYR A 100 -46.51 18.46 -6.51
N GLN A 101 -46.12 19.42 -5.69
CA GLN A 101 -44.93 19.32 -4.86
C GLN A 101 -45.29 18.93 -3.44
N ILE A 102 -44.49 18.03 -2.88
CA ILE A 102 -44.54 17.69 -1.46
C ILE A 102 -43.13 17.73 -0.87
N THR A 103 -43.05 18.00 0.42
CA THR A 103 -41.81 17.81 1.19
C THR A 103 -41.82 16.41 1.78
N GLU A 104 -40.79 15.63 1.50
CA GLU A 104 -40.55 14.32 2.10
C GLU A 104 -39.24 14.36 2.89
N GLU A 105 -39.25 13.79 4.10
CA GLU A 105 -38.00 13.54 4.81
C GLU A 105 -37.30 12.30 4.22
N ARG A 106 -36.01 12.41 3.94
CA ARG A 106 -35.19 11.33 3.36
C ARG A 106 -33.91 11.13 4.16
N ARG A 107 -33.43 9.88 4.21
CA ARG A 107 -32.10 9.57 4.74
C ARG A 107 -31.06 10.34 3.92
N LEU A 108 -30.10 10.96 4.60
CA LEU A 108 -29.04 11.70 3.93
C LEU A 108 -27.98 10.77 3.33
N ILE A 109 -27.57 9.75 4.09
CA ILE A 109 -26.44 8.89 3.76
C ILE A 109 -26.90 7.67 2.98
N HIS A 110 -26.32 7.48 1.80
CA HIS A 110 -26.57 6.35 0.92
C HIS A 110 -25.32 5.49 0.71
N GLU A 111 -24.12 6.03 0.89
CA GLU A 111 -22.89 5.30 0.64
C GLU A 111 -21.96 5.38 1.85
N VAL A 112 -21.53 4.22 2.37
CA VAL A 112 -20.71 4.13 3.58
C VAL A 112 -19.46 3.28 3.33
N PRO A 113 -18.36 3.91 2.90
CA PRO A 113 -17.07 3.25 2.83
C PRO A 113 -16.43 3.06 4.21
N ILE A 114 -16.08 1.81 4.56
CA ILE A 114 -15.34 1.46 5.77
C ILE A 114 -14.05 0.76 5.37
N ILE A 115 -12.96 1.51 5.37
CA ILE A 115 -11.62 1.03 4.98
C ILE A 115 -10.79 0.80 6.22
N VAL A 116 -10.68 -0.47 6.61
CA VAL A 116 -10.05 -0.92 7.86
C VAL A 116 -9.19 -2.16 7.61
N PRO A 117 -8.10 -2.39 8.34
CA PRO A 117 -7.15 -3.49 8.11
C PRO A 117 -7.70 -4.85 8.51
N ARG A 118 -7.12 -5.95 8.01
CA ARG A 118 -7.60 -7.33 8.27
C ARG A 118 -7.72 -7.62 9.79
N GLY A 119 -8.60 -8.55 10.14
CA GLY A 119 -8.80 -8.95 11.54
C GLY A 119 -9.81 -8.12 12.34
N THR A 120 -10.47 -7.14 11.73
CA THR A 120 -11.46 -6.27 12.42
C THR A 120 -12.90 -6.81 12.46
N GLY A 121 -13.13 -8.06 12.07
CA GLY A 121 -14.48 -8.67 12.08
C GLY A 121 -15.47 -8.07 11.07
N LYS A 122 -14.97 -7.46 9.98
CA LYS A 122 -15.80 -6.69 9.03
C LYS A 122 -16.91 -7.52 8.38
N THR A 123 -16.62 -8.74 7.95
CA THR A 123 -17.61 -9.61 7.29
C THR A 123 -18.78 -9.93 8.23
N THR A 124 -18.50 -10.19 9.51
CA THR A 124 -19.54 -10.39 10.53
C THR A 124 -20.38 -9.11 10.71
N LEU A 125 -19.74 -7.94 10.78
CA LEU A 125 -20.44 -6.66 10.85
C LEU A 125 -21.31 -6.40 9.60
N GLY A 126 -20.81 -6.67 8.40
CA GLY A 126 -21.56 -6.54 7.15
C GLY A 126 -22.80 -7.42 7.11
N SER A 127 -22.70 -8.63 7.66
CA SER A 127 -23.84 -9.57 7.78
C SER A 127 -24.90 -9.01 8.72
N ALA A 128 -24.50 -8.49 9.89
CA ALA A 128 -25.41 -7.86 10.85
C ALA A 128 -26.07 -6.59 10.30
N ILE A 129 -25.34 -5.79 9.51
CA ILE A 129 -25.91 -4.63 8.78
C ILE A 129 -26.95 -5.08 7.76
N GLY A 130 -26.73 -6.21 7.09
CA GLY A 130 -27.71 -6.82 6.19
C GLY A 130 -29.01 -7.20 6.92
N GLU A 131 -28.91 -7.84 8.09
CA GLU A 131 -30.06 -8.20 8.93
C GLU A 131 -30.84 -6.95 9.39
N VAL A 132 -30.13 -5.86 9.73
CA VAL A 132 -30.76 -4.56 10.04
C VAL A 132 -31.58 -4.06 8.84
N GLY A 133 -30.99 -4.05 7.64
CA GLY A 133 -31.68 -3.62 6.43
C GLY A 133 -32.90 -4.50 6.11
N GLN A 134 -32.80 -5.80 6.40
CA GLN A 134 -33.88 -6.76 6.15
C GLN A 134 -35.05 -6.59 7.13
N ILE A 135 -34.77 -6.42 8.42
CA ILE A 135 -35.75 -6.56 9.51
C ILE A 135 -36.13 -5.22 10.12
N ILE A 136 -35.15 -4.35 10.41
CA ILE A 136 -35.34 -3.15 11.24
C ILE A 136 -35.73 -1.92 10.42
N ASP A 137 -35.27 -1.81 9.17
CA ASP A 137 -35.65 -0.69 8.30
C ASP A 137 -37.14 -0.71 7.91
N GLY A 138 -37.82 -1.85 8.05
CA GLY A 138 -39.27 -1.98 7.86
C GLY A 138 -39.76 -1.74 6.43
N GLU A 139 -38.86 -1.75 5.46
CA GLU A 139 -39.19 -1.49 4.06
C GLU A 139 -39.77 -2.74 3.40
N TYR A 140 -40.94 -2.61 2.78
CA TYR A 140 -41.58 -3.72 2.09
C TYR A 140 -40.80 -4.11 0.83
N GLY A 141 -40.67 -5.41 0.60
CA GLY A 141 -39.94 -5.99 -0.51
C GLY A 141 -38.45 -5.68 -0.48
N ALA A 142 -37.82 -5.44 0.68
CA ALA A 142 -36.43 -4.99 0.72
C ALA A 142 -35.48 -6.10 0.23
N ASP A 143 -34.81 -5.86 -0.89
CA ASP A 143 -33.75 -6.73 -1.39
C ASP A 143 -32.42 -6.34 -0.73
N ILE A 144 -31.79 -7.28 -0.04
CA ILE A 144 -30.48 -7.11 0.60
C ILE A 144 -29.46 -7.95 -0.19
N GLN A 145 -28.56 -7.27 -0.88
CA GLN A 145 -27.58 -7.90 -1.75
C GLN A 145 -26.23 -8.05 -1.05
N LEU A 146 -25.76 -9.29 -0.98
CA LEU A 146 -24.43 -9.64 -0.49
C LEU A 146 -23.52 -9.85 -1.69
N LEU A 147 -22.54 -8.97 -1.87
CA LEU A 147 -21.69 -8.91 -3.04
C LEU A 147 -20.22 -9.05 -2.63
N ALA A 148 -19.49 -9.87 -3.39
CA ALA A 148 -18.04 -10.06 -3.30
C ALA A 148 -17.50 -10.41 -4.69
N TYR A 149 -16.18 -10.45 -4.85
CA TYR A 149 -15.56 -10.80 -6.14
C TYR A 149 -15.95 -12.20 -6.62
N SER A 150 -16.15 -13.14 -5.69
CA SER A 150 -16.62 -14.50 -6.00
C SER A 150 -17.84 -14.87 -5.18
N ARG A 151 -18.65 -15.78 -5.70
CA ARG A 151 -19.80 -16.36 -4.99
C ARG A 151 -19.40 -17.03 -3.68
N GLU A 152 -18.22 -17.67 -3.66
CA GLU A 152 -17.67 -18.29 -2.46
C GLU A 152 -17.42 -17.24 -1.35
N GLN A 153 -16.79 -16.12 -1.70
CA GLN A 153 -16.55 -15.03 -0.75
C GLN A 153 -17.85 -14.37 -0.27
N ALA A 154 -18.81 -14.13 -1.16
CA ALA A 154 -20.13 -13.63 -0.76
C ALA A 154 -20.87 -14.65 0.13
N GLY A 155 -20.57 -15.94 -0.04
CA GLY A 155 -21.00 -17.01 0.85
C GLY A 155 -20.56 -16.83 2.30
N PHE A 156 -19.45 -16.14 2.58
CA PHE A 156 -19.05 -15.86 3.97
C PHE A 156 -20.01 -14.90 4.67
N LEU A 157 -20.48 -13.85 4.00
CA LEU A 157 -21.52 -12.96 4.53
C LEU A 157 -22.82 -13.75 4.75
N PHE A 158 -23.27 -14.47 3.73
CA PHE A 158 -24.54 -15.21 3.78
C PHE A 158 -24.55 -16.27 4.89
N ASN A 159 -23.47 -17.03 5.01
CA ASN A 159 -23.34 -18.05 6.05
C ASN A 159 -23.26 -17.43 7.45
N ALA A 160 -22.67 -16.24 7.59
CA ALA A 160 -22.65 -15.54 8.85
C ALA A 160 -24.07 -15.07 9.24
N SER A 161 -24.83 -14.45 8.34
CA SER A 161 -26.25 -14.13 8.55
C SER A 161 -27.06 -15.37 8.94
N ARG A 162 -26.93 -16.47 8.20
CA ARG A 162 -27.61 -17.73 8.52
C ARG A 162 -27.22 -18.29 9.89
N ALA A 163 -25.96 -18.15 10.29
CA ALA A 163 -25.49 -18.59 11.60
C ALA A 163 -26.09 -17.75 12.74
N MET A 164 -26.31 -16.44 12.53
CA MET A 164 -26.98 -15.58 13.52
C MET A 164 -28.41 -16.05 13.82
N LEU A 165 -29.12 -16.60 12.82
CA LEU A 165 -30.45 -17.22 13.01
C LEU A 165 -30.43 -18.50 13.85
N SER A 166 -29.25 -18.99 14.25
CA SER A 166 -29.10 -20.24 15.03
C SER A 166 -28.75 -20.02 16.49
N ASN A 167 -28.66 -18.76 16.93
CA ASN A 167 -28.37 -18.44 18.33
C ASN A 167 -29.64 -18.44 19.18
N GLU A 168 -29.80 -19.46 20.03
CA GLU A 168 -30.98 -19.69 20.89
C GLU A 168 -31.32 -18.51 21.83
N ASP A 169 -30.33 -17.65 22.13
CA ASP A 169 -30.48 -16.46 22.98
C ASP A 169 -30.95 -15.20 22.21
N SER A 170 -31.27 -15.33 20.92
CA SER A 170 -31.71 -14.22 20.05
C SER A 170 -33.15 -14.38 19.55
N LEU A 171 -33.86 -13.26 19.42
CA LEU A 171 -35.09 -13.12 18.66
C LEU A 171 -35.00 -13.71 17.26
N LEU A 172 -33.84 -13.61 16.59
CA LEU A 172 -33.63 -14.18 15.26
C LEU A 172 -33.85 -15.70 15.22
N TYR A 173 -33.45 -16.40 16.29
CA TYR A 173 -33.71 -17.84 16.42
C TYR A 173 -35.21 -18.12 16.56
N TYR A 174 -35.91 -17.38 17.43
CA TYR A 174 -37.36 -17.57 17.61
C TYR A 174 -38.15 -17.20 16.35
N MET A 175 -37.75 -16.16 15.62
CA MET A 175 -38.34 -15.82 14.33
C MET A 175 -38.13 -16.94 13.30
N ARG A 176 -36.98 -17.62 13.34
CA ARG A 176 -36.70 -18.78 12.49
C ARG A 176 -37.55 -19.98 12.85
N GLU A 177 -37.64 -20.32 14.13
CA GLU A 177 -38.49 -21.43 14.61
C GLU A 177 -39.98 -21.19 14.30
N ALA A 178 -40.42 -19.94 14.26
CA ALA A 178 -41.77 -19.54 13.87
C ALA A 178 -41.97 -19.41 12.35
N ASP A 179 -40.97 -19.77 11.52
CA ASP A 179 -40.96 -19.67 10.05
C ASP A 179 -41.12 -18.23 9.48
N VAL A 180 -41.02 -17.22 10.36
CA VAL A 180 -41.11 -15.79 10.00
C VAL A 180 -39.87 -15.33 9.24
N ILE A 181 -38.70 -15.89 9.56
CA ILE A 181 -37.46 -15.72 8.80
C ILE A 181 -36.86 -17.08 8.47
N ARG A 182 -36.62 -17.39 7.20
CA ARG A 182 -36.14 -18.71 6.80
C ARG A 182 -35.16 -18.69 5.65
N SER A 183 -34.27 -19.68 5.64
CA SER A 183 -33.39 -19.91 4.50
C SER A 183 -34.14 -20.65 3.39
N THR A 184 -34.09 -20.11 2.19
CA THR A 184 -34.68 -20.66 0.96
C THR A 184 -33.60 -20.91 -0.09
N LYS A 185 -33.97 -21.49 -1.24
CA LYS A 185 -33.06 -21.62 -2.39
C LYS A 185 -32.59 -20.26 -2.95
N GLN A 186 -33.38 -19.20 -2.74
CA GLN A 186 -33.09 -17.86 -3.27
C GLN A 186 -32.27 -17.01 -2.29
N GLY A 187 -32.39 -17.27 -0.98
CA GLY A 187 -31.77 -16.46 0.06
C GLY A 187 -32.46 -16.63 1.42
N ILE A 188 -32.15 -15.75 2.38
CA ILE A 188 -32.86 -15.65 3.66
C ILE A 188 -34.07 -14.74 3.43
N LEU A 189 -35.27 -15.28 3.57
CA LEU A 189 -36.54 -14.56 3.40
C LEU A 189 -37.09 -14.16 4.76
N TYR A 190 -37.45 -12.88 4.92
CA TYR A 190 -38.23 -12.38 6.04
C TYR A 190 -39.65 -12.09 5.57
N GLU A 191 -40.61 -12.90 6.01
CA GLU A 191 -41.97 -12.91 5.46
C GLU A 191 -42.75 -11.63 5.71
N THR A 192 -42.62 -11.05 6.90
CA THR A 192 -43.44 -9.92 7.35
C THR A 192 -43.40 -8.74 6.37
N THR A 193 -42.24 -8.47 5.80
CA THR A 193 -42.05 -7.40 4.81
C THR A 193 -41.74 -7.93 3.42
N ASN A 194 -41.77 -9.26 3.20
CA ASN A 194 -41.33 -9.89 1.96
C ASN A 194 -39.89 -9.48 1.55
N SER A 195 -39.00 -9.33 2.53
CA SER A 195 -37.62 -8.87 2.31
C SER A 195 -36.69 -10.07 2.11
N LEU A 196 -35.81 -10.00 1.11
CA LEU A 196 -34.94 -11.10 0.72
C LEU A 196 -33.45 -10.70 0.80
N MET A 197 -32.69 -11.41 1.63
CA MET A 197 -31.24 -11.33 1.64
C MET A 197 -30.64 -12.44 0.77
N SER A 198 -29.89 -12.07 -0.26
CA SER A 198 -29.34 -13.04 -1.22
C SER A 198 -27.93 -12.68 -1.68
N ILE A 199 -27.18 -13.70 -2.09
CA ILE A 199 -25.90 -13.53 -2.76
C ILE A 199 -26.15 -13.08 -4.19
N LYS A 200 -25.46 -12.03 -4.63
CA LYS A 200 -25.39 -11.61 -6.02
C LYS A 200 -23.95 -11.69 -6.51
N THR A 201 -23.77 -12.26 -7.69
CA THR A 201 -22.47 -12.34 -8.37
C THR A 201 -22.33 -11.19 -9.36
N SER A 202 -21.10 -10.91 -9.77
CA SER A 202 -20.72 -9.81 -10.67
C SER A 202 -21.17 -9.98 -12.14
N ASP A 203 -22.01 -10.98 -12.45
CA ASP A 203 -22.52 -11.18 -13.81
C ASP A 203 -23.47 -10.03 -14.19
N TYR A 204 -23.02 -9.19 -15.13
CA TYR A 204 -23.67 -7.94 -15.56
C TYR A 204 -25.15 -8.10 -15.91
N GLU A 205 -25.53 -9.20 -16.57
CA GLU A 205 -26.93 -9.49 -16.95
C GLU A 205 -27.86 -9.69 -15.74
N SER A 206 -27.31 -10.11 -14.60
CA SER A 206 -28.09 -10.34 -13.37
C SER A 206 -28.28 -9.09 -12.51
N LEU A 207 -27.58 -7.99 -12.84
CA LEU A 207 -27.54 -6.74 -12.08
C LEU A 207 -28.31 -5.59 -12.75
N ASP A 208 -28.64 -5.70 -14.03
CA ASP A 208 -29.54 -4.75 -14.68
C ASP A 208 -30.96 -4.89 -14.10
N GLY A 209 -31.57 -3.76 -13.73
CA GLY A 209 -32.86 -3.75 -13.04
C GLY A 209 -32.82 -4.04 -11.53
N THR A 210 -31.65 -4.01 -10.89
CA THR A 210 -31.50 -4.12 -9.43
C THR A 210 -32.39 -3.13 -8.67
N ASN A 211 -33.14 -3.62 -7.68
CA ASN A 211 -34.04 -2.85 -6.80
C ASN A 211 -33.66 -3.02 -5.32
N ALA A 212 -32.35 -3.01 -5.05
CA ALA A 212 -31.81 -3.31 -3.74
C ALA A 212 -32.02 -2.16 -2.76
N HIS A 213 -32.48 -2.53 -1.56
CA HIS A 213 -32.52 -1.64 -0.42
C HIS A 213 -31.12 -1.50 0.17
N TYR A 214 -30.44 -2.62 0.45
CA TYR A 214 -29.06 -2.61 0.94
C TYR A 214 -28.15 -3.38 0.01
N ASN A 215 -26.98 -2.82 -0.27
CA ASN A 215 -25.90 -3.47 -1.00
C ASN A 215 -24.68 -3.56 -0.09
N ILE A 216 -24.21 -4.77 0.21
CA ILE A 216 -23.04 -5.01 1.04
C ILE A 216 -21.92 -5.54 0.14
N PHE A 217 -20.99 -4.66 -0.23
CA PHE A 217 -19.80 -5.03 -1.00
C PHE A 217 -18.65 -5.35 -0.05
N ASP A 218 -18.29 -6.63 0.05
CA ASP A 218 -17.12 -7.08 0.82
C ASP A 218 -15.89 -7.22 -0.09
N GLU A 219 -14.73 -6.93 0.48
CA GLU A 219 -13.40 -6.93 -0.14
C GLU A 219 -13.33 -6.17 -1.49
N VAL A 220 -13.88 -4.95 -1.53
CA VAL A 220 -13.96 -4.09 -2.72
C VAL A 220 -12.62 -3.91 -3.45
N HIS A 221 -11.50 -3.94 -2.72
CA HIS A 221 -10.14 -3.89 -3.28
C HIS A 221 -9.80 -5.02 -4.26
N THR A 222 -10.61 -6.07 -4.31
CA THR A 222 -10.41 -7.23 -5.20
C THR A 222 -11.15 -7.09 -6.53
N TYR A 223 -12.03 -6.10 -6.67
CA TYR A 223 -12.93 -5.99 -7.81
C TYR A 223 -12.22 -5.39 -9.02
N ASP A 224 -12.51 -5.94 -10.20
CA ASP A 224 -11.95 -5.49 -11.47
C ASP A 224 -12.94 -4.59 -12.23
N ASP A 225 -14.15 -5.08 -12.47
CA ASP A 225 -15.21 -4.37 -13.20
C ASP A 225 -16.07 -3.47 -12.30
N ASP A 226 -16.56 -2.36 -12.86
CA ASP A 226 -17.35 -1.36 -12.14
C ASP A 226 -18.84 -1.74 -12.01
N PHE A 227 -19.12 -2.86 -11.35
CA PHE A 227 -20.50 -3.28 -11.07
C PHE A 227 -21.14 -2.50 -9.92
N ILE A 228 -20.33 -1.85 -9.08
CA ILE A 228 -20.81 -0.99 -7.99
C ILE A 228 -21.70 0.12 -8.55
N LYS A 229 -21.23 0.81 -9.59
CA LYS A 229 -21.99 1.89 -10.21
C LYS A 229 -23.35 1.41 -10.72
N VAL A 230 -23.41 0.26 -11.39
CA VAL A 230 -24.66 -0.30 -11.93
C VAL A 230 -25.66 -0.59 -10.82
N VAL A 231 -25.20 -1.22 -9.72
CA VAL A 231 -26.04 -1.56 -8.57
C VAL A 231 -26.57 -0.30 -7.88
N ASN A 232 -25.70 0.68 -7.61
CA ASN A 232 -26.10 1.94 -6.96
C ASN A 232 -27.07 2.75 -7.83
N ASP A 233 -26.81 2.85 -9.14
CA ASP A 233 -27.70 3.54 -10.09
C ASP A 233 -29.07 2.86 -10.16
N GLY A 234 -29.12 1.52 -10.10
CA GLY A 234 -30.37 0.76 -10.04
C GLY A 234 -31.16 1.01 -8.76
N SER A 235 -30.50 0.91 -7.61
CA SER A 235 -31.09 1.16 -6.29
C SER A 235 -31.61 2.58 -6.14
N SER A 236 -30.81 3.59 -6.47
CA SER A 236 -31.14 5.01 -6.28
C SER A 236 -32.35 5.48 -7.08
N ARG A 237 -32.62 4.87 -8.23
CA ARG A 237 -33.80 5.17 -9.06
C ARG A 237 -35.09 4.60 -8.51
N LYS A 238 -35.01 3.51 -7.74
CA LYS A 238 -36.19 2.73 -7.32
C LYS A 238 -36.51 2.84 -5.84
N ARG A 239 -35.52 3.11 -5.00
CA ARG A 239 -35.64 3.13 -3.53
C ARG A 239 -35.19 4.48 -2.99
N LYS A 240 -35.96 5.03 -2.04
CA LYS A 240 -35.62 6.31 -1.39
C LYS A 240 -34.59 6.18 -0.29
N ASN A 241 -34.55 5.03 0.39
CA ASN A 241 -33.73 4.79 1.57
C ASN A 241 -32.60 3.78 1.31
N TRP A 242 -32.20 3.61 0.05
CA TRP A 242 -31.15 2.67 -0.32
C TRP A 242 -29.84 2.98 0.42
N MET A 243 -29.06 1.94 0.72
CA MET A 243 -27.72 2.10 1.27
C MET A 243 -26.75 1.11 0.65
N THR A 244 -25.54 1.57 0.41
CA THR A 244 -24.43 0.76 -0.02
C THR A 244 -23.31 0.85 1.01
N TRP A 245 -22.89 -0.30 1.52
CA TRP A 245 -21.78 -0.43 2.45
C TRP A 245 -20.59 -1.03 1.71
N TYR A 246 -19.47 -0.32 1.73
CA TYR A 246 -18.22 -0.82 1.18
C TYR A 246 -17.33 -1.24 2.33
N ILE A 247 -17.03 -2.52 2.40
CA ILE A 247 -16.19 -3.09 3.43
C ILE A 247 -14.92 -3.57 2.74
N SER A 248 -13.77 -2.96 3.06
CA SER A 248 -12.52 -3.35 2.40
C SER A 248 -11.28 -3.00 3.23
N THR A 249 -10.16 -3.54 2.78
CA THR A 249 -8.81 -3.06 3.09
C THR A 249 -8.27 -2.23 1.92
N ASN A 250 -7.11 -1.58 2.06
CA ASN A 250 -6.48 -0.84 0.95
C ASN A 250 -5.96 -1.77 -0.17
N GLY A 251 -5.86 -3.08 0.09
CA GLY A 251 -5.40 -4.06 -0.90
C GLY A 251 -3.95 -3.86 -1.37
N THR A 252 -3.50 -4.76 -2.25
CA THR A 252 -2.16 -4.73 -2.82
C THR A 252 -2.11 -4.34 -4.30
N LYS A 253 -3.21 -4.53 -5.04
CA LYS A 253 -3.34 -4.19 -6.45
C LYS A 253 -3.59 -2.67 -6.59
N ARG A 254 -2.94 -2.04 -7.58
CA ARG A 254 -3.04 -0.61 -7.89
C ARG A 254 -3.61 -0.39 -9.29
N ASP A 255 -4.07 0.84 -9.54
CA ASP A 255 -4.67 1.32 -10.79
C ASP A 255 -5.94 0.54 -11.19
N LYS A 256 -6.70 0.10 -10.19
CA LYS A 256 -7.96 -0.65 -10.37
C LYS A 256 -9.18 0.14 -9.91
N LEU A 257 -10.35 -0.50 -9.99
CA LEU A 257 -11.64 0.05 -9.54
C LEU A 257 -11.55 0.68 -8.15
N PHE A 258 -10.95 -0.05 -7.20
CA PHE A 258 -10.83 0.41 -5.83
C PHE A 258 -10.07 1.72 -5.70
N ASP A 259 -8.96 1.92 -6.43
CA ASP A 259 -8.22 3.18 -6.33
C ASP A 259 -9.03 4.37 -6.87
N ARG A 260 -9.91 4.15 -7.87
CA ARG A 260 -10.84 5.19 -8.35
C ARG A 260 -11.84 5.59 -7.27
N TYR A 261 -12.49 4.62 -6.63
CA TYR A 261 -13.43 4.85 -5.54
C TYR A 261 -12.73 5.45 -4.31
N TYR A 262 -11.55 4.96 -3.95
CA TYR A 262 -10.74 5.51 -2.87
C TYR A 262 -10.38 6.97 -3.12
N SER A 263 -9.99 7.31 -4.35
CA SER A 263 -9.67 8.68 -4.75
C SER A 263 -10.91 9.58 -4.65
N TYR A 264 -12.07 9.09 -5.12
CA TYR A 264 -13.35 9.78 -4.97
C TYR A 264 -13.70 10.04 -3.49
N TRP A 265 -13.55 9.04 -2.61
CA TRP A 265 -13.80 9.21 -1.17
C TRP A 265 -12.84 10.22 -0.54
N MET A 266 -11.56 10.22 -0.92
CA MET A 266 -10.60 11.22 -0.48
C MET A 266 -10.94 12.64 -1.00
N ASP A 267 -11.43 12.76 -2.22
CA ASP A 267 -11.88 14.04 -2.78
C ASP A 267 -13.14 14.57 -2.06
N VAL A 268 -14.04 13.68 -1.62
CA VAL A 268 -15.16 14.02 -0.73
C VAL A 268 -14.67 14.49 0.64
N LEU A 269 -13.72 13.77 1.26
CA LEU A 269 -13.14 14.13 2.56
C LEU A 269 -12.39 15.47 2.53
N THR A 270 -11.65 15.74 1.45
CA THR A 270 -10.89 16.98 1.27
C THR A 270 -11.73 18.16 0.76
N GLY A 271 -13.01 17.94 0.46
CA GLY A 271 -13.94 18.96 -0.02
C GLY A 271 -13.76 19.37 -1.48
N LYS A 272 -12.94 18.65 -2.26
CA LYS A 272 -12.86 18.83 -3.72
C LYS A 272 -14.15 18.42 -4.42
N VAL A 273 -14.83 17.41 -3.88
CA VAL A 273 -16.17 16.98 -4.31
C VAL A 273 -17.15 17.21 -3.17
N THR A 274 -18.22 17.94 -3.44
CA THR A 274 -19.34 18.08 -2.48
C THR A 274 -20.34 16.95 -2.71
N ASN A 275 -20.30 15.93 -1.86
CA ASN A 275 -21.34 14.92 -1.78
C ASN A 275 -21.57 14.51 -0.32
N ASP A 276 -22.67 14.99 0.26
CA ASP A 276 -23.01 14.72 1.67
C ASP A 276 -23.69 13.37 1.88
N SER A 277 -24.07 12.68 0.80
CA SER A 277 -24.65 11.33 0.88
C SER A 277 -23.63 10.20 1.04
N VAL A 278 -22.34 10.54 0.98
CA VAL A 278 -21.22 9.60 1.15
C VAL A 278 -20.53 9.87 2.50
N MET A 279 -20.33 8.82 3.29
CA MET A 279 -19.75 8.85 4.63
C MET A 279 -18.51 7.94 4.75
N PRO A 280 -17.32 8.37 4.25
CA PRO A 280 -16.11 7.54 4.27
C PRO A 280 -15.43 7.49 5.64
N TRP A 281 -15.30 6.30 6.19
CA TRP A 281 -14.47 5.97 7.33
C TRP A 281 -13.20 5.25 6.88
N ILE A 282 -12.12 6.00 6.69
CA ILE A 282 -10.82 5.49 6.25
C ILE A 282 -9.84 5.51 7.41
N TYR A 283 -9.27 4.35 7.73
CA TYR A 283 -8.26 4.18 8.78
C TYR A 283 -6.93 3.74 8.16
N LYS A 284 -5.88 4.53 8.39
CA LYS A 284 -4.50 4.28 7.91
C LYS A 284 -3.50 4.99 8.82
N LEU A 285 -2.22 4.63 8.71
CA LEU A 285 -1.16 5.52 9.19
C LEU A 285 -1.01 6.70 8.23
N ASP A 286 -0.59 7.85 8.75
CA ASP A 286 -0.37 9.05 7.94
C ASP A 286 1.00 9.01 7.27
N ASP A 287 1.99 8.44 7.95
CA ASP A 287 3.36 8.27 7.47
C ASP A 287 3.90 6.86 7.79
N VAL A 288 4.82 6.35 6.97
CA VAL A 288 5.44 5.02 7.18
C VAL A 288 6.22 4.97 8.49
N SER A 289 6.89 6.05 8.88
CA SER A 289 7.68 6.10 10.11
C SER A 289 6.85 5.88 11.38
N GLU A 290 5.54 6.14 11.33
CA GLU A 290 4.61 5.93 12.44
C GLU A 290 4.51 4.45 12.85
N ILE A 291 4.91 3.51 11.99
CA ILE A 291 4.97 2.08 12.32
C ILE A 291 5.87 1.80 13.53
N ASN A 292 6.90 2.63 13.74
CA ASN A 292 7.84 2.49 14.85
C ASN A 292 7.30 3.05 16.17
N ASN A 293 6.11 3.66 16.17
CA ASN A 293 5.44 4.16 17.36
C ASN A 293 4.14 3.39 17.61
N PRO A 294 4.15 2.42 18.55
CA PRO A 294 2.98 1.60 18.85
C PRO A 294 1.74 2.35 19.33
N ASP A 295 1.88 3.60 19.79
CA ASP A 295 0.75 4.41 20.22
C ASP A 295 -0.02 5.00 19.03
N LEU A 296 0.60 5.09 17.86
CA LEU A 296 -0.03 5.59 16.63
C LEU A 296 -0.76 4.50 15.84
N TRP A 297 -0.57 3.22 16.16
CA TRP A 297 -1.19 2.12 15.40
C TRP A 297 -2.71 2.18 15.40
N MET A 298 -3.34 2.76 16.44
CA MET A 298 -4.79 2.93 16.52
C MET A 298 -5.36 3.82 15.39
N LYS A 299 -4.53 4.69 14.77
CA LYS A 299 -4.92 5.45 13.57
C LYS A 299 -5.35 4.55 12.41
N ALA A 300 -4.63 3.44 12.22
CA ALA A 300 -4.93 2.43 11.20
C ALA A 300 -5.85 1.33 11.73
N MET A 301 -5.70 0.98 13.01
CA MET A 301 -6.36 -0.16 13.66
C MET A 301 -7.30 0.34 14.77
N PRO A 302 -8.51 0.83 14.43
CA PRO A 302 -9.43 1.39 15.42
C PRO A 302 -9.93 0.36 16.45
N LEU A 303 -9.72 -0.94 16.19
CA LEU A 303 -10.10 -2.05 17.08
C LEU A 303 -8.89 -2.73 17.75
N LEU A 304 -7.73 -2.08 17.75
CA LEU A 304 -6.53 -2.56 18.42
C LEU A 304 -6.79 -2.76 19.93
N GLY A 305 -6.42 -3.92 20.45
CA GLY A 305 -6.72 -4.34 21.83
C GLY A 305 -8.15 -4.85 22.05
N ILE A 306 -9.01 -4.85 21.02
CA ILE A 306 -10.38 -5.39 21.08
C ILE A 306 -10.47 -6.67 20.24
N THR A 307 -10.10 -6.60 18.95
CA THR A 307 -10.13 -7.75 18.03
C THR A 307 -8.74 -8.25 17.67
N THR A 308 -7.72 -7.40 17.79
CA THR A 308 -6.33 -7.72 17.44
C THR A 308 -5.42 -7.20 18.54
N GLU A 309 -4.54 -8.07 19.04
CA GLU A 309 -3.63 -7.75 20.14
C GLU A 309 -2.46 -6.88 19.66
N LYS A 310 -2.02 -5.93 20.50
CA LYS A 310 -0.90 -5.03 20.18
C LYS A 310 0.40 -5.83 20.03
N GLU A 311 0.55 -6.87 20.83
CA GLU A 311 1.70 -7.77 20.87
C GLU A 311 1.84 -8.56 19.56
N THR A 312 0.73 -9.01 18.97
CA THR A 312 0.73 -9.70 17.68
C THR A 312 1.25 -8.79 16.57
N ILE A 313 0.82 -7.52 16.54
CA ILE A 313 1.29 -6.55 15.55
C ILE A 313 2.77 -6.22 15.72
N ALA A 314 3.25 -6.12 16.97
CA ALA A 314 4.67 -5.94 17.24
C ALA A 314 5.51 -7.11 16.70
N GLN A 315 5.03 -8.35 16.87
CA GLN A 315 5.68 -9.55 16.34
C GLN A 315 5.66 -9.59 14.81
N ASP A 316 4.55 -9.21 14.17
CA ASP A 316 4.46 -9.12 12.71
C ASP A 316 5.46 -8.09 12.15
N ILE A 317 5.59 -6.92 12.79
CA ILE A 317 6.60 -5.92 12.43
C ILE A 317 8.00 -6.50 12.54
N GLU A 318 8.35 -7.09 13.68
CA GLU A 318 9.69 -7.64 13.92
C GLU A 318 10.04 -8.74 12.92
N SER A 319 9.11 -9.69 12.70
CA SER A 319 9.32 -10.81 11.78
C SER A 319 9.40 -10.38 10.30
N SER A 320 8.82 -9.21 9.97
CA SER A 320 8.92 -8.61 8.63
C SER A 320 10.19 -7.79 8.41
N ARG A 321 10.96 -7.42 9.44
CA ARG A 321 12.10 -6.47 9.31
C ARG A 321 13.13 -6.83 8.23
N ASN A 322 13.29 -8.12 7.94
CA ASN A 322 14.27 -8.63 6.96
C ASN A 322 13.63 -9.16 5.66
N ASP A 323 12.34 -8.91 5.44
CA ASP A 323 11.60 -9.41 4.28
C ASP A 323 10.74 -8.28 3.67
N PRO A 324 11.23 -7.62 2.60
CA PRO A 324 10.52 -6.53 1.94
C PRO A 324 9.13 -6.93 1.42
N ALA A 325 8.93 -8.18 1.01
CA ALA A 325 7.62 -8.63 0.55
C ALA A 325 6.63 -8.70 1.73
N LYS A 326 7.07 -9.24 2.88
CA LYS A 326 6.26 -9.24 4.10
C LYS A 326 6.03 -7.83 4.65
N GLN A 327 7.00 -6.93 4.56
CA GLN A 327 6.80 -5.53 4.95
C GLN A 327 5.78 -4.84 4.05
N ALA A 328 5.87 -5.01 2.74
CA ALA A 328 4.89 -4.46 1.81
C ALA A 328 3.48 -5.00 2.11
N GLU A 329 3.38 -6.31 2.40
CA GLU A 329 2.13 -6.94 2.79
C GLU A 329 1.58 -6.38 4.11
N LEU A 330 2.42 -6.26 5.14
CA LEU A 330 2.08 -5.71 6.45
C LEU A 330 1.63 -4.25 6.32
N MET A 331 2.38 -3.42 5.59
CA MET A 331 2.02 -2.01 5.35
C MET A 331 0.66 -1.89 4.65
N ALA A 332 0.41 -2.71 3.63
CA ALA A 332 -0.84 -2.68 2.88
C ALA A 332 -2.04 -3.21 3.67
N LYS A 333 -1.88 -4.36 4.34
CA LYS A 333 -3.00 -5.11 4.93
C LYS A 333 -3.28 -4.77 6.39
N THR A 334 -2.27 -4.30 7.12
CA THR A 334 -2.36 -3.97 8.56
C THR A 334 -2.41 -2.47 8.80
N PHE A 335 -1.63 -1.68 8.05
CA PHE A 335 -1.55 -0.23 8.24
C PHE A 335 -2.28 0.58 7.16
N ASN A 336 -2.89 -0.09 6.17
CA ASN A 336 -3.58 0.52 5.03
C ASN A 336 -2.72 1.58 4.32
N LEU A 337 -1.40 1.41 4.32
CA LEU A 337 -0.48 2.26 3.58
C LEU A 337 -0.34 1.74 2.15
N PRO A 338 -0.37 2.60 1.11
CA PRO A 338 -0.15 2.16 -0.25
C PRO A 338 1.21 1.46 -0.42
N ILE A 339 1.24 0.32 -1.13
CA ILE A 339 2.48 -0.44 -1.44
C ILE A 339 3.54 0.40 -2.16
N ASN A 340 3.13 1.52 -2.78
CA ASN A 340 4.04 2.49 -3.37
C ASN A 340 4.94 3.19 -2.34
N ASN A 341 4.84 2.84 -1.06
CA ASN A 341 5.78 3.23 -0.03
C ASN A 341 7.02 2.35 -0.12
N TYR A 342 8.01 2.92 -0.81
CA TYR A 342 9.35 2.42 -1.01
C TYR A 342 9.93 1.80 0.26
N LEU A 343 10.50 0.60 0.12
CA LEU A 343 11.12 -0.14 1.21
C LEU A 343 12.62 -0.14 1.04
N ALA A 344 13.35 -0.03 2.15
CA ALA A 344 14.78 -0.28 2.18
C ALA A 344 15.03 -1.71 1.66
N TYR A 345 15.89 -1.83 0.65
CA TYR A 345 16.03 -3.11 -0.04
C TYR A 345 17.00 -4.04 0.68
N PHE A 346 18.07 -3.50 1.28
CA PHE A 346 19.09 -4.25 2.01
C PHE A 346 18.92 -4.11 3.53
N THR A 347 19.24 -5.19 4.27
CA THR A 347 19.33 -5.14 5.74
C THR A 347 20.63 -4.44 6.16
N ASN A 348 20.72 -4.01 7.42
CA ASN A 348 21.92 -3.33 7.92
C ASN A 348 23.19 -4.18 7.79
N ASP A 349 23.09 -5.50 7.93
CA ASP A 349 24.26 -6.38 7.81
C ASP A 349 24.65 -6.61 6.36
N GLU A 350 23.68 -6.75 5.45
CA GLU A 350 23.95 -6.81 4.01
C GLU A 350 24.55 -5.51 3.47
N CYS A 351 24.16 -4.36 4.04
CA CYS A 351 24.74 -3.07 3.66
C CYS A 351 26.22 -2.98 3.97
N LYS A 352 26.78 -3.76 4.90
CA LYS A 352 28.21 -3.70 5.24
C LYS A 352 29.10 -4.41 4.21
N GLY A 353 28.52 -5.12 3.25
CA GLY A 353 29.28 -5.79 2.20
C GLY A 353 30.31 -6.77 2.73
N TRP A 354 30.05 -7.41 3.87
CA TRP A 354 30.89 -8.47 4.46
C TRP A 354 32.40 -8.16 4.43
N ILE A 355 32.76 -6.91 4.75
CA ILE A 355 34.11 -6.34 4.65
C ILE A 355 35.21 -7.21 5.28
N ASP A 356 34.88 -7.99 6.32
CA ASP A 356 35.81 -8.93 6.97
C ASP A 356 36.36 -10.02 6.03
N LYS A 357 35.70 -10.25 4.89
CA LYS A 357 36.13 -11.20 3.83
C LYS A 357 36.84 -10.53 2.66
N PHE A 358 36.97 -9.20 2.67
CA PHE A 358 37.56 -8.46 1.57
C PHE A 358 39.06 -8.77 1.44
N ASP A 359 39.49 -9.08 0.22
CA ASP A 359 40.87 -9.37 -0.11
C ASP A 359 41.39 -8.36 -1.15
N ALA A 360 42.08 -7.33 -0.65
CA ALA A 360 42.69 -6.30 -1.48
C ALA A 360 43.74 -6.85 -2.47
N SER A 361 44.34 -8.00 -2.19
CA SER A 361 45.37 -8.60 -3.05
C SER A 361 44.81 -9.06 -4.40
N LEU A 362 43.50 -9.32 -4.47
CA LEU A 362 42.83 -9.67 -5.74
C LEU A 362 42.91 -8.52 -6.76
N PHE A 363 42.94 -7.28 -6.30
CA PHE A 363 42.96 -6.07 -7.14
C PHE A 363 44.37 -5.57 -7.45
N LYS A 364 45.39 -6.42 -7.27
CA LYS A 364 46.78 -6.09 -7.53
C LYS A 364 47.45 -7.23 -8.32
N GLY A 365 47.80 -6.93 -9.57
CA GLY A 365 48.61 -7.80 -10.40
C GLY A 365 50.09 -7.42 -10.42
N ASP A 366 50.81 -8.09 -11.30
CA ASP A 366 52.19 -7.79 -11.70
C ASP A 366 52.37 -8.01 -13.22
N GLU A 367 53.61 -7.95 -13.70
CA GLU A 367 53.95 -8.15 -15.12
C GLU A 367 53.58 -9.55 -15.65
N ASP A 368 53.54 -10.57 -14.78
CA ASP A 368 53.26 -11.95 -15.14
C ASP A 368 51.78 -12.32 -14.98
N LYS A 369 51.06 -11.66 -14.06
CA LYS A 369 49.65 -11.91 -13.78
C LYS A 369 48.88 -10.62 -13.50
N THR A 370 48.14 -10.17 -14.50
CA THR A 370 47.20 -9.04 -14.35
C THR A 370 45.96 -9.42 -13.53
N ALA A 371 45.48 -8.51 -12.70
CA ALA A 371 44.17 -8.62 -12.05
C ALA A 371 43.06 -8.31 -13.07
N ARG A 372 42.14 -9.24 -13.32
CA ARG A 372 41.10 -9.09 -14.36
C ARG A 372 39.78 -8.67 -13.74
N CYS A 373 39.29 -7.50 -14.12
CA CYS A 373 38.10 -6.90 -13.52
C CYS A 373 36.99 -6.72 -14.55
N VAL A 374 35.75 -7.03 -14.15
CA VAL A 374 34.56 -6.50 -14.80
C VAL A 374 34.25 -5.17 -14.16
N LEU A 375 34.16 -4.11 -14.94
CA LEU A 375 33.87 -2.77 -14.46
C LEU A 375 32.38 -2.46 -14.62
N GLY A 376 31.89 -1.55 -13.80
CA GLY A 376 30.57 -0.94 -13.96
C GLY A 376 30.64 0.55 -13.65
N ALA A 377 29.90 1.36 -14.40
CA ALA A 377 29.99 2.81 -14.36
C ALA A 377 28.60 3.46 -14.23
N ASP A 378 28.39 4.20 -13.12
CA ASP A 378 27.27 5.13 -12.96
C ASP A 378 27.83 6.55 -13.09
N LEU A 379 27.53 7.19 -14.21
CA LEU A 379 28.12 8.46 -14.61
C LEU A 379 27.15 9.60 -14.36
N SER A 380 27.68 10.66 -13.74
CA SER A 380 26.96 11.90 -13.51
C SER A 380 27.78 13.07 -14.04
N ASP A 381 27.13 14.04 -14.68
CA ASP A 381 27.81 15.25 -15.11
C ASP A 381 27.94 16.22 -13.92
N VAL A 382 26.84 16.46 -13.19
CA VAL A 382 26.75 17.45 -12.10
C VAL A 382 25.81 16.92 -10.99
N ASN A 383 26.11 17.20 -9.72
CA ASN A 383 25.30 16.93 -8.50
C ASN A 383 25.34 15.51 -7.89
N ASP A 384 25.75 14.48 -8.63
CA ASP A 384 25.81 13.09 -8.13
C ASP A 384 27.26 12.57 -8.07
N ILE A 385 27.50 11.47 -7.34
CA ILE A 385 28.82 10.83 -7.32
C ILE A 385 29.00 10.10 -8.66
N CYS A 386 30.06 10.40 -9.40
CA CYS A 386 30.43 9.58 -10.53
C CYS A 386 31.23 8.37 -10.01
N SER A 387 30.73 7.15 -10.23
CA SER A 387 31.33 5.94 -9.66
C SER A 387 31.68 4.90 -10.70
N ILE A 388 32.90 4.36 -10.59
CA ILE A 388 33.41 3.24 -11.36
C ILE A 388 33.79 2.12 -10.39
N SER A 389 33.07 1.02 -10.47
CA SER A 389 33.27 -0.16 -9.64
C SER A 389 34.06 -1.20 -10.40
N PHE A 390 35.10 -1.74 -9.77
CA PHE A 390 35.91 -2.85 -10.28
C PHE A 390 35.47 -4.10 -9.55
N MET A 391 34.96 -5.08 -10.28
CA MET A 391 34.50 -6.35 -9.73
C MET A 391 35.44 -7.49 -10.10
N ILE A 392 35.84 -8.27 -9.10
CA ILE A 392 36.52 -9.55 -9.29
C ILE A 392 35.61 -10.70 -8.86
N VAL A 393 35.63 -11.76 -9.64
CA VAL A 393 34.93 -13.01 -9.35
C VAL A 393 35.89 -13.99 -8.69
N ASN A 394 35.59 -14.38 -7.46
CA ASN A 394 36.32 -15.42 -6.72
C ASN A 394 35.34 -16.55 -6.36
N GLY A 395 35.22 -17.51 -7.27
CA GLY A 395 34.19 -18.54 -7.22
C GLY A 395 32.77 -17.94 -7.17
N GLU A 396 32.11 -18.13 -6.03
CA GLU A 396 30.74 -17.63 -5.79
C GLU A 396 30.67 -16.18 -5.34
N GLU A 397 31.80 -15.63 -4.88
CA GLU A 397 31.92 -14.27 -4.36
C GLU A 397 32.13 -13.25 -5.49
N ARG A 398 31.65 -12.04 -5.24
CA ARG A 398 31.88 -10.84 -6.05
C ARG A 398 32.50 -9.81 -5.13
N GLN A 399 33.78 -9.53 -5.33
CA GLN A 399 34.49 -8.51 -4.56
C GLN A 399 34.55 -7.22 -5.37
N TYR A 400 34.39 -6.07 -4.72
CA TYR A 400 34.40 -4.76 -5.36
C TYR A 400 35.37 -3.79 -4.69
N ILE A 401 36.08 -3.03 -5.51
CA ILE A 401 36.65 -1.72 -5.13
C ILE A 401 36.02 -0.64 -6.00
N ASN A 402 35.99 0.59 -5.50
CA ASN A 402 35.22 1.66 -6.14
C ASN A 402 36.05 2.94 -6.25
N LYS A 403 36.19 3.46 -7.47
CA LYS A 403 36.69 4.82 -7.72
C LYS A 403 35.50 5.77 -7.85
N LYS A 404 35.56 6.88 -7.13
CA LYS A 404 34.43 7.81 -6.94
C LYS A 404 34.94 9.22 -7.16
N TYR A 405 34.22 9.99 -7.96
CA TYR A 405 34.63 11.33 -8.39
C TYR A 405 33.51 12.33 -8.13
N MET A 406 33.88 13.52 -7.67
CA MET A 406 32.94 14.63 -7.52
C MET A 406 33.63 15.98 -7.69
N PRO A 407 33.01 16.98 -8.37
CA PRO A 407 33.56 18.32 -8.48
C PRO A 407 33.55 19.06 -7.14
N ARG A 408 34.63 19.76 -6.79
CA ARG A 408 34.71 20.62 -5.59
C ARG A 408 33.56 21.62 -5.54
N GLN A 409 33.28 22.27 -6.66
CA GLN A 409 32.19 23.24 -6.78
C GLN A 409 30.81 22.63 -6.45
N THR A 410 30.59 21.36 -6.80
CA THR A 410 29.34 20.68 -6.45
C THR A 410 29.23 20.55 -4.93
N ILE A 411 30.31 20.14 -4.26
CA ILE A 411 30.34 19.97 -2.81
C ILE A 411 30.15 21.32 -2.10
N ASP A 412 30.86 22.36 -2.52
CA ASP A 412 30.78 23.70 -1.91
C ASP A 412 29.38 24.32 -1.98
N SER A 413 28.55 23.88 -2.93
CA SER A 413 27.16 24.30 -3.07
C SER A 413 26.17 23.60 -2.12
N LEU A 414 26.59 22.51 -1.45
CA LEU A 414 25.74 21.71 -0.58
C LEU A 414 25.60 22.31 0.83
N PRO A 415 24.62 21.88 1.64
CA PRO A 415 24.57 22.21 3.06
C PRO A 415 25.83 21.75 3.80
N ARG A 416 26.25 22.52 4.81
CA ARG A 416 27.50 22.31 5.57
C ARG A 416 27.66 20.87 6.08
N ASP A 417 26.57 20.26 6.53
CA ASP A 417 26.57 18.92 7.09
C ASP A 417 26.95 17.86 6.04
N GLN A 418 26.47 18.04 4.81
CA GLN A 418 26.82 17.19 3.66
C GLN A 418 28.25 17.47 3.18
N GLN A 419 28.66 18.75 3.16
CA GLN A 419 30.04 19.12 2.82
C GLN A 419 31.04 18.40 3.71
N LEU A 420 30.87 18.47 5.04
CA LEU A 420 31.77 17.84 6.00
C LEU A 420 31.90 16.33 5.76
N LYS A 421 30.79 15.67 5.41
CA LYS A 421 30.77 14.24 5.10
C LYS A 421 31.59 13.90 3.85
N TYR A 422 31.43 14.64 2.76
CA TYR A 422 32.21 14.38 1.54
C TYR A 422 33.69 14.71 1.71
N LEU A 423 34.03 15.77 2.45
CA LEU A 423 35.41 16.12 2.79
C LEU A 423 36.07 15.09 3.72
N GLU A 424 35.31 14.46 4.61
CA GLU A 424 35.79 13.33 5.41
C GLU A 424 36.16 12.14 4.51
N TRP A 425 35.33 11.82 3.52
CA TRP A 425 35.62 10.76 2.56
C TRP A 425 36.83 11.07 1.67
N GLU A 426 37.02 12.33 1.28
CA GLU A 426 38.25 12.77 0.60
C GLU A 426 39.48 12.54 1.48
N THR A 427 39.43 12.95 2.75
CA THR A 427 40.53 12.79 3.70
C THR A 427 40.89 11.31 3.92
N LYS A 428 39.89 10.42 3.87
CA LYS A 428 40.07 8.96 3.96
C LYS A 428 40.48 8.30 2.64
N GLY A 429 40.56 9.06 1.53
CA GLY A 429 40.87 8.53 0.20
C GLY A 429 39.73 7.72 -0.44
N LEU A 430 38.50 7.86 0.07
CA LEU A 430 37.31 7.12 -0.40
C LEU A 430 36.55 7.86 -1.51
N LEU A 431 36.76 9.16 -1.66
CA LEU A 431 36.18 10.03 -2.69
C LEU A 431 37.26 10.95 -3.27
N HIS A 432 37.42 10.96 -4.59
CA HIS A 432 38.33 11.86 -5.28
C HIS A 432 37.60 13.16 -5.64
N ILE A 433 37.91 14.24 -4.95
CA ILE A 433 37.36 15.56 -5.27
C ILE A 433 38.32 16.29 -6.22
N HIS A 434 37.81 16.80 -7.34
CA HIS A 434 38.61 17.50 -8.33
C HIS A 434 38.10 18.93 -8.60
N GLU A 435 38.97 19.78 -9.12
CA GLU A 435 38.73 21.23 -9.29
C GLU A 435 38.12 21.62 -10.65
N LEU A 436 37.63 20.64 -11.42
CA LEU A 436 36.89 20.90 -12.67
C LEU A 436 35.43 21.27 -12.36
N ASP A 437 34.77 21.97 -13.27
CA ASP A 437 33.37 22.42 -13.08
C ASP A 437 32.36 21.25 -13.07
N TYR A 438 32.69 20.15 -13.74
CA TYR A 438 31.87 18.93 -13.85
C TYR A 438 32.76 17.69 -13.98
N ASN A 439 32.17 16.50 -13.81
CA ASN A 439 32.85 15.21 -13.94
C ASN A 439 33.22 14.94 -15.42
N ASP A 440 34.36 15.47 -15.86
CA ASP A 440 34.86 15.27 -17.22
C ASP A 440 35.28 13.80 -17.45
N GLN A 441 34.70 13.16 -18.46
CA GLN A 441 34.88 11.72 -18.71
C GLN A 441 36.30 11.38 -19.18
N ARG A 442 36.97 12.30 -19.87
CA ARG A 442 38.37 12.13 -20.30
C ARG A 442 39.30 12.17 -19.10
N TYR A 443 39.13 13.14 -18.21
CA TYR A 443 39.87 13.27 -16.95
C TYR A 443 39.71 12.01 -16.09
N ILE A 444 38.47 11.55 -15.91
CA ILE A 444 38.17 10.32 -15.16
C ILE A 444 38.83 9.11 -15.82
N PHE A 445 38.71 8.95 -17.14
CA PHE A 445 39.34 7.85 -17.87
C PHE A 445 40.86 7.83 -17.71
N ASP A 446 41.53 8.97 -17.85
CA ASP A 446 42.99 9.04 -17.73
C ASP A 446 43.45 8.69 -16.30
N ASN A 447 42.71 9.11 -15.27
CA ASN A 447 42.98 8.73 -13.88
C ASN A 447 42.73 7.23 -13.61
N LEU A 448 41.64 6.67 -14.16
CA LEU A 448 41.38 5.24 -14.09
C LEU A 448 42.46 4.42 -14.79
N ARG A 449 42.95 4.88 -15.95
CA ARG A 449 44.02 4.22 -16.70
C ARG A 449 45.32 4.21 -15.92
N GLU A 450 45.68 5.32 -15.28
CA GLU A 450 46.85 5.40 -14.41
C GLU A 450 46.74 4.39 -13.25
N PHE A 451 45.61 4.39 -12.55
CA PHE A 451 45.36 3.41 -11.47
C PHE A 451 45.42 1.95 -11.95
N MET A 452 44.80 1.64 -13.09
CA MET A 452 44.82 0.29 -13.66
C MET A 452 46.24 -0.13 -14.05
N ASN A 453 47.04 0.77 -14.62
CA ASN A 453 48.43 0.49 -14.95
C ASN A 453 49.28 0.25 -13.69
N GLU A 454 49.14 1.09 -12.66
CA GLU A 454 49.88 0.96 -11.40
C GLU A 454 49.57 -0.34 -10.66
N GLN A 455 48.31 -0.79 -10.72
CA GLN A 455 47.88 -2.03 -10.07
C GLN A 455 47.91 -3.25 -11.00
N HIS A 456 48.38 -3.11 -12.24
CA HIS A 456 48.33 -4.16 -13.27
C HIS A 456 46.93 -4.79 -13.42
N ILE A 457 45.90 -3.94 -13.45
CA ILE A 457 44.50 -4.33 -13.67
C ILE A 457 44.18 -4.28 -15.17
N LEU A 458 43.55 -5.34 -15.68
CA LEU A 458 43.01 -5.40 -17.03
C LEU A 458 41.46 -5.38 -16.96
N PRO A 459 40.78 -4.37 -17.53
CA PRO A 459 39.34 -4.40 -17.67
C PRO A 459 38.96 -5.41 -18.78
N ILE A 460 38.15 -6.40 -18.44
CA ILE A 460 37.70 -7.44 -19.40
C ILE A 460 36.28 -7.18 -19.93
N ALA A 461 35.49 -6.38 -19.20
CA ALA A 461 34.17 -5.92 -19.60
C ALA A 461 33.81 -4.66 -18.81
N VAL A 462 32.99 -3.77 -19.37
CA VAL A 462 32.54 -2.53 -18.74
C VAL A 462 31.03 -2.36 -18.93
N GLY A 463 30.25 -2.43 -17.86
CA GLY A 463 28.81 -2.13 -17.86
C GLY A 463 28.50 -0.66 -17.62
N TYR A 464 27.50 -0.13 -18.31
CA TYR A 464 27.12 1.27 -18.17
C TYR A 464 25.67 1.55 -18.60
N ASP A 465 25.08 2.64 -18.11
CA ASP A 465 23.85 3.23 -18.66
C ASP A 465 24.12 4.18 -19.85
N ARG A 466 23.40 3.99 -20.95
CA ARG A 466 23.57 4.69 -22.23
C ARG A 466 23.48 6.21 -22.18
N TRP A 467 22.71 6.78 -21.26
CA TRP A 467 22.32 8.20 -21.33
C TRP A 467 23.53 9.17 -21.25
N ASN A 468 24.53 8.87 -20.41
CA ASN A 468 25.67 9.76 -20.12
C ASN A 468 27.06 9.13 -20.36
N ALA A 469 27.19 8.00 -21.06
CA ALA A 469 28.47 7.27 -21.12
C ALA A 469 29.24 7.36 -22.46
N LYS A 470 28.75 8.13 -23.44
CA LYS A 470 29.25 8.05 -24.82
C LYS A 470 30.75 8.27 -24.96
N GLU A 471 31.32 9.24 -24.25
CA GLU A 471 32.75 9.55 -24.35
C GLU A 471 33.58 8.49 -23.62
N LEU A 472 33.23 8.14 -22.39
CA LEU A 472 33.92 7.11 -21.62
C LEU A 472 33.96 5.77 -22.37
N VAL A 473 32.83 5.35 -22.94
CA VAL A 473 32.70 4.12 -23.75
C VAL A 473 33.63 4.16 -24.96
N ARG A 474 33.67 5.29 -25.68
CA ARG A 474 34.59 5.45 -26.80
C ARG A 474 36.04 5.30 -26.34
N LEU A 475 36.42 5.93 -25.23
CA LEU A 475 37.78 5.88 -24.70
C LEU A 475 38.18 4.46 -24.28
N PHE A 476 37.31 3.74 -23.58
CA PHE A 476 37.58 2.34 -23.25
C PHE A 476 37.70 1.47 -24.50
N ASN A 477 36.79 1.62 -25.46
CA ASN A 477 36.84 0.82 -26.69
C ASN A 477 38.07 1.12 -27.56
N ASP A 478 38.49 2.39 -27.64
CA ASP A 478 39.68 2.82 -28.38
C ASP A 478 40.97 2.22 -27.78
N TYR A 479 41.03 2.02 -26.46
CA TYR A 479 42.23 1.52 -25.77
C TYR A 479 42.25 0.01 -25.51
N TYR A 480 41.10 -0.58 -25.17
CA TYR A 480 40.99 -1.97 -24.70
C TYR A 480 40.21 -2.88 -25.65
N GLY A 481 39.70 -2.34 -26.77
CA GLY A 481 38.85 -3.07 -27.70
C GLY A 481 37.39 -3.08 -27.28
N ASP A 482 36.54 -3.79 -28.02
CA ASP A 482 35.08 -3.78 -27.82
C ASP A 482 34.68 -4.56 -26.55
N ILE A 483 34.79 -3.90 -25.40
CA ILE A 483 34.54 -4.47 -24.07
C ILE A 483 33.42 -3.75 -23.31
N CYS A 484 32.79 -2.74 -23.91
CA CYS A 484 31.74 -1.95 -23.29
C CYS A 484 30.35 -2.50 -23.61
N TYR A 485 29.55 -2.76 -22.57
CA TYR A 485 28.21 -3.32 -22.66
C TYR A 485 27.18 -2.35 -22.10
N ASP A 486 26.18 -2.00 -22.92
CA ASP A 486 25.02 -1.25 -22.45
C ASP A 486 24.18 -2.10 -21.49
N VAL A 487 23.85 -1.52 -20.34
CA VAL A 487 22.95 -2.08 -19.34
C VAL A 487 21.65 -1.26 -19.34
N PRO A 488 20.61 -1.70 -20.09
CA PRO A 488 19.36 -0.96 -20.14
C PRO A 488 18.72 -0.84 -18.75
N GLN A 489 18.46 0.40 -18.31
CA GLN A 489 17.81 0.70 -17.03
C GLN A 489 16.28 0.47 -17.06
N THR A 490 15.88 -0.73 -17.49
CA THR A 490 14.48 -1.16 -17.60
C THR A 490 14.13 -2.21 -16.56
N VAL A 491 12.87 -2.26 -16.14
CA VAL A 491 12.36 -3.25 -15.17
C VAL A 491 12.70 -4.69 -15.60
N LYS A 492 12.55 -4.98 -16.89
CA LYS A 492 12.83 -6.30 -17.47
C LYS A 492 14.28 -6.73 -17.30
N ASN A 493 15.22 -5.79 -17.45
CA ASN A 493 16.65 -6.08 -17.33
C ASN A 493 17.09 -6.12 -15.86
N LEU A 494 16.70 -5.12 -15.07
CA LEU A 494 17.20 -4.98 -13.70
C LEU A 494 16.59 -5.98 -12.73
N SER A 495 15.32 -6.38 -12.91
CA SER A 495 14.60 -7.06 -11.83
C SER A 495 15.14 -8.46 -11.50
N SER A 496 15.52 -9.26 -12.48
CA SER A 496 16.07 -10.60 -12.22
C SER A 496 17.43 -10.50 -11.55
N HIS A 497 18.32 -9.68 -12.10
CA HIS A 497 19.69 -9.52 -11.61
C HIS A 497 19.73 -8.91 -10.22
N LEU A 498 18.87 -7.92 -9.94
CA LEU A 498 18.78 -7.31 -8.61
C LEU A 498 18.35 -8.32 -7.54
N LYS A 499 17.42 -9.23 -7.86
CA LYS A 499 17.04 -10.33 -6.96
C LYS A 499 18.20 -11.30 -6.71
N VAL A 500 18.97 -11.65 -7.74
CA VAL A 500 20.15 -12.53 -7.60
C VAL A 500 21.25 -11.84 -6.79
N TYR A 501 21.53 -10.56 -7.06
CA TYR A 501 22.48 -9.75 -6.29
C TYR A 501 22.10 -9.73 -4.81
N LYS A 502 20.81 -9.49 -4.51
CA LYS A 502 20.27 -9.50 -3.14
C LYS A 502 20.46 -10.83 -2.44
N GLU A 503 20.17 -11.96 -3.10
CA GLU A 503 20.39 -13.28 -2.51
C GLU A 503 21.88 -13.57 -2.27
N LYS A 504 22.77 -13.16 -3.17
CA LYS A 504 24.22 -13.24 -2.95
C LYS A 504 24.67 -12.36 -1.79
N ALA A 505 24.15 -11.14 -1.66
CA ALA A 505 24.44 -10.25 -0.55
C ALA A 505 24.01 -10.87 0.78
N LYS A 506 22.81 -11.47 0.83
CA LYS A 506 22.30 -12.19 2.00
C LYS A 506 23.18 -13.40 2.39
N MET A 507 23.75 -14.09 1.41
CA MET A 507 24.64 -15.24 1.62
C MET A 507 26.09 -14.87 1.95
N GLY A 508 26.42 -13.58 2.06
CA GLY A 508 27.81 -13.18 2.32
C GLY A 508 28.73 -13.29 1.13
N LYS A 509 28.20 -13.12 -0.09
CA LYS A 509 28.91 -13.28 -1.38
C LYS A 509 29.07 -11.97 -2.17
N ILE A 510 28.51 -10.85 -1.71
CA ILE A 510 28.77 -9.51 -2.25
C ILE A 510 29.68 -8.82 -1.24
N ILE A 511 30.90 -8.48 -1.66
CA ILE A 511 31.96 -8.01 -0.78
C ILE A 511 32.51 -6.67 -1.26
N PHE A 512 32.56 -5.64 -0.41
CA PHE A 512 33.15 -4.35 -0.74
C PHE A 512 33.85 -3.73 0.49
N ASP A 513 34.76 -2.79 0.24
CA ASP A 513 35.80 -2.39 1.18
C ASP A 513 35.57 -1.05 1.90
N ASP A 514 34.43 -0.39 1.67
CA ASP A 514 34.29 1.01 2.05
C ASP A 514 32.91 1.46 2.59
N GLU A 515 32.94 2.51 3.42
CA GLU A 515 31.76 3.08 4.09
C GLU A 515 30.84 3.87 3.12
N VAL A 516 31.35 4.35 1.97
CA VAL A 516 30.52 5.00 0.94
C VAL A 516 29.64 3.97 0.26
N SER A 517 30.21 2.79 -0.08
CA SER A 517 29.45 1.64 -0.59
C SER A 517 28.41 1.18 0.41
N THR A 518 28.75 1.14 1.70
CA THR A 518 27.82 0.81 2.78
C THR A 518 26.65 1.79 2.84
N TRP A 519 26.96 3.09 2.79
CA TRP A 519 25.95 4.14 2.77
C TRP A 519 25.06 4.06 1.54
N ASN A 520 25.62 3.84 0.34
CA ASN A 520 24.86 3.70 -0.91
C ASN A 520 23.86 2.53 -0.82
N HIS A 521 24.28 1.35 -0.34
CA HIS A 521 23.37 0.21 -0.15
C HIS A 521 22.24 0.52 0.84
N SER A 522 22.54 1.25 1.92
CA SER A 522 21.55 1.65 2.92
C SER A 522 20.48 2.61 2.39
N ASN A 523 20.77 3.29 1.28
CA ASN A 523 19.88 4.22 0.61
C ASN A 523 19.04 3.57 -0.51
N VAL A 524 19.34 2.32 -0.89
CA VAL A 524 18.63 1.64 -1.97
C VAL A 524 17.19 1.37 -1.57
N MET A 525 16.30 2.03 -2.30
CA MET A 525 14.87 1.86 -2.21
C MET A 525 14.35 1.25 -3.51
N VAL A 526 13.51 0.23 -3.40
CA VAL A 526 12.95 -0.45 -4.58
C VAL A 526 11.48 -0.19 -4.77
N LYS A 527 11.03 -0.22 -6.03
CA LYS A 527 9.63 -0.31 -6.40
C LYS A 527 9.30 -1.74 -6.78
N VAL A 528 8.16 -2.23 -6.28
CA VAL A 528 7.58 -3.52 -6.67
C VAL A 528 6.39 -3.28 -7.57
N ASP A 529 6.37 -3.87 -8.76
CA ASP A 529 5.22 -3.77 -9.67
C ASP A 529 4.17 -4.87 -9.41
N ALA A 530 3.04 -4.81 -10.13
CA ALA A 530 1.95 -5.76 -9.97
C ALA A 530 2.32 -7.22 -10.29
N ASN A 531 3.40 -7.44 -11.04
CA ASN A 531 3.90 -8.77 -11.40
C ASN A 531 5.01 -9.25 -10.45
N GLY A 532 5.32 -8.50 -9.39
CA GLY A 532 6.37 -8.81 -8.44
C GLY A 532 7.78 -8.54 -8.98
N ASN A 533 7.93 -7.75 -10.04
CA ASN A 533 9.24 -7.26 -10.46
C ASN A 533 9.72 -6.19 -9.48
N ILE A 534 11.02 -6.15 -9.24
CA ILE A 534 11.70 -5.26 -8.30
C ILE A 534 12.72 -4.45 -9.07
N PHE A 535 12.74 -3.13 -8.90
CA PHE A 535 13.75 -2.29 -9.54
C PHE A 535 14.12 -1.10 -8.64
N PRO A 536 15.37 -0.60 -8.70
CA PRO A 536 15.78 0.56 -7.90
C PRO A 536 14.99 1.80 -8.30
N ASN A 537 14.65 2.65 -7.32
CA ASN A 537 14.01 3.93 -7.59
C ASN A 537 14.88 5.08 -7.08
N LYS A 538 15.71 5.64 -7.98
CA LYS A 538 16.60 6.78 -7.67
C LYS A 538 15.84 7.99 -7.10
N ALA A 539 14.63 8.29 -7.60
CA ALA A 539 13.86 9.47 -7.17
C ALA A 539 13.33 9.40 -5.71
N LYS A 540 13.36 8.21 -5.11
CA LYS A 540 12.82 7.94 -3.77
C LYS A 540 13.84 7.27 -2.85
N ALA A 541 15.08 7.16 -3.32
CA ALA A 541 16.20 6.80 -2.47
C ALA A 541 16.30 7.80 -1.32
N LYS A 542 16.72 7.32 -0.14
CA LYS A 542 16.92 8.20 1.03
C LYS A 542 18.00 9.25 0.75
N ASP A 543 18.98 8.85 -0.04
CA ASP A 543 20.10 9.66 -0.50
C ASP A 543 20.75 8.95 -1.72
N LYS A 544 21.97 9.32 -2.12
CA LYS A 544 22.65 8.79 -3.30
C LYS A 544 22.82 7.25 -3.27
N ILE A 545 22.71 6.64 -4.46
CA ILE A 545 22.90 5.18 -4.69
C ILE A 545 23.86 4.91 -5.86
N ASP A 546 24.65 5.89 -6.25
CA ASP A 546 25.47 5.85 -7.47
C ASP A 546 26.51 4.73 -7.45
N VAL A 547 27.15 4.51 -6.29
CA VAL A 547 28.13 3.40 -6.11
C VAL A 547 27.45 2.04 -6.17
N PHE A 548 26.20 1.94 -5.70
CA PHE A 548 25.44 0.69 -5.83
C PHE A 548 25.05 0.44 -7.30
N ALA A 549 24.66 1.49 -8.02
CA ALA A 549 24.30 1.39 -9.44
C ALA A 549 25.50 0.91 -10.27
N SER A 550 26.70 1.48 -10.07
CA SER A 550 27.91 1.04 -10.76
C SER A 550 28.27 -0.42 -10.43
N GLN A 551 28.14 -0.86 -9.18
CA GLN A 551 28.34 -2.26 -8.80
C GLN A 551 27.32 -3.19 -9.46
N LEU A 552 26.04 -2.78 -9.51
CA LEU A 552 24.98 -3.55 -10.14
C LEU A 552 25.21 -3.69 -11.64
N ASP A 553 25.69 -2.65 -12.32
CA ASP A 553 26.03 -2.71 -13.75
C ASP A 553 27.17 -3.70 -14.03
N ALA A 554 28.23 -3.67 -13.22
CA ALA A 554 29.32 -4.66 -13.32
C ALA A 554 28.79 -6.09 -13.11
N PHE A 555 27.93 -6.28 -12.11
CA PHE A 555 27.30 -7.55 -11.81
C PHE A 555 26.45 -8.05 -12.97
N ILE A 556 25.60 -7.20 -13.54
CA ILE A 556 24.71 -7.55 -14.65
C ILE A 556 25.52 -7.98 -15.87
N VAL A 557 26.55 -7.22 -16.24
CA VAL A 557 27.40 -7.56 -17.39
C VAL A 557 28.05 -8.92 -17.21
N TYR A 558 28.62 -9.18 -16.04
CA TYR A 558 29.20 -10.50 -15.78
C TYR A 558 28.16 -11.61 -15.86
N GLU A 559 26.98 -11.46 -15.24
CA GLU A 559 25.97 -12.53 -15.24
C GLU A 559 25.37 -12.76 -16.65
N GLN A 560 25.28 -11.73 -17.49
CA GLN A 560 24.82 -11.86 -18.88
C GLN A 560 25.84 -12.51 -19.80
N HIS A 561 27.13 -12.29 -19.54
CA HIS A 561 28.24 -12.78 -20.36
C HIS A 561 29.09 -13.82 -19.61
N ARG A 562 28.48 -14.53 -18.64
CA ARG A 562 29.21 -15.41 -17.73
C ARG A 562 29.97 -16.51 -18.45
N GLU A 563 29.37 -17.09 -19.49
CA GLU A 563 30.00 -18.16 -20.28
C GLU A 563 31.27 -17.69 -20.98
N ASP A 564 31.30 -16.44 -21.45
CA ASP A 564 32.45 -15.86 -22.15
C ASP A 564 33.53 -15.35 -21.18
N LEU A 565 33.10 -14.83 -20.02
CA LEU A 565 33.98 -14.18 -19.05
C LEU A 565 34.54 -15.15 -17.99
N ALA A 566 33.94 -16.31 -17.77
CA ALA A 566 34.36 -17.26 -16.73
C ALA A 566 35.80 -17.73 -16.91
N TYR A 567 36.26 -17.92 -18.15
CA TYR A 567 37.63 -18.31 -18.49
C TYR A 567 38.72 -17.42 -17.85
N TYR A 568 38.42 -16.14 -17.59
CA TYR A 568 39.39 -15.22 -16.99
C TYR A 568 39.63 -15.46 -15.49
N TYR A 569 38.77 -16.26 -14.85
CA TYR A 569 38.74 -16.53 -13.41
C TYR A 569 38.95 -18.02 -13.06
N GLU A 570 39.10 -18.89 -14.07
CA GLU A 570 39.57 -20.27 -13.95
C GLU A 570 41.11 -20.32 -13.96
#